data_AF-A0AAU9KSV1-F1
#
_entry.id   AF-A0AAU9KSV1-F1
#
_cell.length_a   1.000
_cell.length_b   1.000
_cell.length_c   1.000
_cell.angle_alpha   90.00
_cell.angle_beta   90.00
_cell.angle_gamma   90.00
#
_symmetry.space_group_name_H-M   'P 1'
#
loop_
_entity.id
_entity.type
_entity.pdbx_description
1 polymer ?
#
loop_
_entity_poly.entity_id
_entity_poly.type
_entity_poly.pdbx_seq_one_letter_code
_entity_poly.pdbx_strand_id
1 'polypeptide(L)' 'MSSYRLRIANARQIVQVCAHGERFKAGASQKDLVMLENASLVVDQAGKIVAIGPAAEVDKWLSAQPQP' A
#
# COMPACT_ATOMS: atom_id res chain seq x y z
N MET A 1 -4.57 18.53 -12.27
CA MET A 1 -4.86 18.46 -10.81
C MET A 1 -4.34 17.14 -10.29
N SER A 2 -3.37 17.10 -9.35
CA SER A 2 -2.83 15.82 -8.83
C SER A 2 -3.95 14.82 -8.46
N SER A 3 -4.03 13.70 -9.17
CA SER A 3 -5.05 12.66 -8.98
C SER A 3 -4.91 11.92 -7.64
N TYR A 4 -3.74 12.02 -7.00
CA TYR A 4 -3.45 11.39 -5.71
C TYR A 4 -3.15 12.43 -4.63
N ARG A 5 -3.48 12.09 -3.39
CA ARG A 5 -3.29 12.94 -2.20
C ARG A 5 -1.93 12.74 -1.56
N LEU A 6 -1.48 11.49 -1.48
CA LEU A 6 -0.23 11.13 -0.80
C LEU A 6 0.42 9.95 -1.51
N ARG A 7 1.73 10.01 -1.63
CA ARG A 7 2.58 8.86 -1.94
C ARG A 7 3.62 8.73 -0.84
N ILE A 8 3.67 7.58 -0.21
CA ILE A 8 4.82 7.14 0.59
C ILE A 8 5.71 6.35 -0.36
N ALA A 9 6.89 6.86 -0.66
CA ALA A 9 7.84 6.23 -1.58
C ALA A 9 8.98 5.57 -0.80
N ASN A 10 9.39 4.39 -1.26
CA ASN A 10 10.57 3.68 -0.78
C ASN A 10 10.60 3.54 0.75
N ALA A 11 9.43 3.25 1.33
CA ALA A 11 9.35 2.94 2.74
C ALA A 11 10.25 1.74 3.01
N ARG A 12 11.13 1.86 4.01
CA ARG A 12 12.00 0.75 4.42
C ARG A 12 11.17 -0.52 4.65
N GLN A 13 10.01 -0.37 5.29
CA GLN A 13 9.10 -1.45 5.57
C GLN A 13 7.66 -0.95 5.64
N ILE A 14 6.74 -1.69 5.05
CA ILE A 14 5.30 -1.61 5.31
C ILE A 14 4.86 -2.96 5.86
N VAL A 15 4.11 -2.95 6.96
CA VAL A 15 3.54 -4.15 7.57
C VAL A 15 2.05 -4.15 7.35
N GLN A 16 1.55 -5.13 6.63
CA GLN A 16 0.13 -5.39 6.48
C GLN A 16 -0.30 -6.39 7.56
N VAL A 17 -1.22 -5.93 8.42
CA VAL A 17 -1.73 -6.73 9.54
C VAL A 17 -2.94 -7.56 9.13
N CYS A 18 -3.85 -7.03 8.31
CA CYS A 18 -5.05 -7.73 7.86
C CYS A 18 -5.08 -7.79 6.33
N ALA A 19 -5.56 -8.90 5.75
CA ALA A 19 -5.49 -9.14 4.30
C ALA A 19 -6.83 -9.49 3.64
N HIS A 20 -7.83 -9.91 4.39
CA HIS A 20 -9.09 -10.48 3.89
C HIS A 20 -10.34 -9.76 4.45
N GLY A 21 -10.19 -8.47 4.80
CA GLY A 21 -11.28 -7.66 5.34
C GLY A 21 -11.57 -7.90 6.83
N GLU A 22 -10.75 -8.70 7.51
CA GLU A 22 -10.80 -8.86 8.95
C GLU A 22 -10.41 -7.56 9.66
N ARG A 23 -11.12 -7.25 10.76
CA ARG A 23 -10.88 -6.02 11.53
C ARG A 23 -9.58 -6.09 12.35
N PHE A 24 -9.20 -7.29 12.76
CA PHE A 24 -8.00 -7.57 13.54
C PHE A 24 -7.63 -9.05 13.44
N LYS A 25 -6.36 -9.38 13.70
CA LYS A 25 -5.89 -10.76 13.88
C LYS A 25 -5.94 -11.18 15.35
N ALA A 26 -6.28 -12.45 15.59
CA ALA A 26 -6.40 -13.03 16.93
C ALA A 26 -5.89 -14.47 17.00
N GLY A 27 -5.44 -14.89 18.19
CA GLY A 27 -4.91 -16.24 18.41
C GLY A 27 -3.71 -16.55 17.51
N ALA A 28 -3.71 -17.74 16.90
CA ALA A 28 -2.62 -18.18 16.04
C ALA A 28 -2.34 -17.23 14.85
N SER A 29 -3.37 -16.53 14.35
CA SER A 29 -3.23 -15.61 13.22
C SER A 29 -2.39 -14.37 13.53
N GLN A 30 -2.14 -14.03 14.80
CA GLN A 30 -1.31 -12.87 15.16
C GLN A 30 0.13 -12.96 14.65
N LYS A 31 0.61 -14.16 14.36
CA LYS A 31 1.97 -14.40 13.82
C LYS A 31 2.02 -14.32 12.30
N ASP A 32 0.87 -14.24 11.64
CA ASP A 32 0.75 -14.20 10.20
C ASP A 32 0.63 -12.74 9.75
N LEU A 33 1.77 -12.14 9.44
CA LEU A 33 1.89 -10.76 8.98
C LEU A 33 2.58 -10.73 7.63
N VAL A 34 2.18 -9.79 6.77
CA VAL A 34 2.88 -9.55 5.50
C VAL A 34 3.81 -8.36 5.68
N MET A 35 5.09 -8.60 5.43
CA MET A 35 6.13 -7.57 5.45
C MET A 35 6.56 -7.25 4.02
N LEU A 36 6.42 -5.99 3.62
CA LEU A 36 6.87 -5.49 2.33
C LEU A 36 8.07 -4.58 2.57
N GLU A 37 9.23 -5.01 2.10
CA GLU A 37 10.46 -4.22 2.14
C GLU A 37 10.59 -3.35 0.89
N ASN A 38 11.21 -2.17 1.03
CA ASN A 38 11.36 -1.19 -0.05
C ASN A 38 10.05 -1.00 -0.84
N ALA A 39 8.99 -0.67 -0.11
CA ALA A 39 7.62 -0.65 -0.61
C ALA A 39 7.12 0.79 -0.77
N SER A 40 6.14 0.96 -1.65
CA SER A 40 5.45 2.23 -1.84
C SER A 40 3.95 2.06 -1.56
N LEU A 41 3.31 3.15 -1.17
CA LEU A 41 1.86 3.23 -0.93
C LEU A 41 1.31 4.53 -1.48
N VAL A 42 0.17 4.45 -2.17
CA VAL A 42 -0.52 5.58 -2.78
C VAL A 42 -1.91 5.72 -2.19
N VAL A 43 -2.27 6.95 -1.83
CA VAL A 43 -3.56 7.33 -1.27
C VAL A 43 -4.26 8.32 -2.22
N ASP A 44 -5.52 8.05 -2.53
CA ASP A 44 -6.35 8.93 -3.35
C ASP A 44 -6.86 10.16 -2.57
N GLN A 45 -7.57 11.06 -3.27
CA GLN A 45 -8.16 12.26 -2.65
C GLN A 45 -9.22 11.95 -1.58
N ALA A 46 -9.87 10.79 -1.65
CA ALA A 46 -10.83 10.34 -0.64
C ALA A 46 -10.14 9.74 0.61
N GLY A 47 -8.81 9.64 0.62
CA GLY A 47 -8.04 9.06 1.72
C GLY A 47 -8.00 7.53 1.68
N LYS A 48 -8.34 6.89 0.56
CA LYS A 48 -8.27 5.43 0.39
C LYS A 48 -6.93 5.02 -0.18
N ILE A 49 -6.40 3.89 0.31
CA ILE A 49 -5.23 3.25 -0.28
C ILE A 49 -5.66 2.65 -1.62
N VAL A 50 -5.02 3.07 -2.71
CA VAL A 50 -5.32 2.61 -4.08
C VAL A 50 -4.23 1.73 -4.68
N ALA A 51 -3.02 1.80 -4.13
CA ALA A 51 -1.93 0.90 -4.47
C ALA A 51 -0.98 0.73 -3.27
N ILE A 52 -0.50 -0.49 -3.09
CA ILE A 52 0.55 -0.87 -2.13
C ILE A 52 1.32 -2.04 -2.72
N GLY A 53 2.64 -2.04 -2.58
CA GLY A 53 3.49 -3.12 -3.07
C GLY A 53 4.97 -2.72 -3.13
N PRO A 54 5.82 -3.58 -3.72
CA PRO A 54 7.21 -3.23 -4.00
C PRO A 54 7.30 -1.90 -4.74
N ALA A 55 8.26 -1.04 -4.39
CA ALA A 55 8.35 0.31 -4.93
C ALA A 55 8.36 0.32 -6.47
N ALA A 56 9.11 -0.58 -7.10
CA ALA A 56 9.18 -0.70 -8.55
C ALA A 56 7.83 -1.07 -9.20
N GLU A 57 7.03 -1.92 -8.54
CA GLU A 57 5.72 -2.31 -9.06
C GLU A 57 4.70 -1.18 -8.93
N VAL A 58 4.73 -0.46 -7.81
CA VAL A 58 3.87 0.71 -7.60
C VAL A 58 4.23 1.82 -8.58
N ASP A 59 5.51 2.01 -8.89
CA ASP A 59 5.96 3.00 -9.88
C ASP A 59 5.48 2.63 -11.29
N LYS A 60 5.61 1.36 -11.67
CA LYS A 60 5.06 0.86 -12.93
C LYS A 60 3.54 1.03 -12.99
N TRP A 61 2.84 0.74 -11.90
CA TRP A 61 1.40 0.92 -11.80
C TRP A 61 1.01 2.39 -11.96
N LEU A 62 1.70 3.31 -11.28
CA LEU A 62 1.49 4.76 -11.36
C LEU A 62 1.68 5.30 -12.77
N SER A 63 2.71 4.84 -13.49
CA SER A 63 2.95 5.24 -14.88
C SER A 63 1.84 4.78 -15.84
N ALA A 64 1.10 3.72 -15.49
CA ALA A 64 -0.03 3.23 -16.26
C ALA A 64 -1.37 3.91 -15.91
N GLN A 65 -1.41 4.71 -14.84
CA GLN A 65 -2.64 5.43 -14.47
C GLN A 65 -2.82 6.67 -15.34
N PRO A 66 -4.08 7.09 -15.58
CA PRO A 66 -4.36 8.38 -16.20
C PRO A 66 -3.67 9.49 -15.40
N GLN A 67 -2.66 10.11 -16.01
CA GLN A 67 -2.04 11.28 -15.45
C GLN A 67 -3.02 12.45 -15.60
N PRO A 68 -3.12 13.32 -14.59
CA PRO A 68 -4.01 14.47 -14.64
C PRO A 68 -3.54 15.59 -15.57
#